data_AF-A0A432YNZ0-F1
#
_entry.id   AF-A0A432YNZ0-F1
#
_cell.length_a   1.000
_cell.length_b   1.000
_cell.length_c   1.000
_cell.angle_alpha   90.00
_cell.angle_beta   90.00
_cell.angle_gamma   90.00
#
_symmetry.space_group_name_H-M   'P 1'
#
loop_
_entity.id
_entity.type
_entity.pdbx_description
1 polymer ?
#
loop_
_entity_poly.entity_id
_entity_poly.type
_entity_poly.pdbx_seq_one_letter_code
_entity_poly.pdbx_strand_id
1 'polypeptide(L)'
;MRQRGFTLVEVLVAIVVFAIIGLASAAVVNTMMRTNEQSSEARTALLQLQQAMLLIEQDLRQTVSRRTPSGEHYVRAGWFNPGQLLPRSELQPFRYFVNDDQQLIREHYSYPDMSKSSDPVQRVLLEGITDITITPIVKGQEQEEESEGPMAIPDGVEVTVESDYWGTIVRVFLLNGGDFSDPAPSP
;
A
#
# COMPACT_ATOMS: atom_id res chain seq x y z
N MET A 1 36.09 -59.42 37.90
CA MET A 1 35.69 -58.35 36.94
C MET A 1 36.67 -57.19 37.08
N ARG A 2 37.42 -56.83 36.03
CA ARG A 2 38.31 -55.66 36.05
C ARG A 2 37.49 -54.43 35.65
N GLN A 3 37.16 -53.57 36.61
CA GLN A 3 36.63 -52.23 36.32
C GLN A 3 37.79 -51.36 35.82
N ARG A 4 37.71 -50.89 34.58
CA ARG A 4 38.58 -49.84 34.06
C ARG A 4 37.92 -48.50 34.42
N GLY A 5 38.58 -47.69 35.24
CA GLY A 5 38.15 -46.32 35.53
C GLY A 5 38.43 -45.38 34.35
N PHE A 6 37.63 -44.32 34.24
CA PHE A 6 37.82 -43.26 33.24
C PHE A 6 39.19 -42.59 33.40
N THR A 7 39.84 -42.27 32.28
CA THR A 7 41.10 -41.51 32.30
C THR A 7 40.80 -40.00 32.26
N LEU A 8 41.69 -39.20 32.84
CA LEU A 8 41.63 -37.73 32.74
C LEU A 8 41.57 -37.25 31.28
N VAL A 9 42.27 -37.95 30.37
CA VAL A 9 42.30 -37.64 28.94
C VAL A 9 40.93 -37.83 28.29
N GLU A 10 40.19 -38.86 28.69
CA GLU A 10 38.86 -39.17 28.12
C GLU A 10 37.81 -38.12 28.51
N VAL A 11 37.82 -37.69 29.77
CA VAL A 11 36.96 -36.59 30.25
C VAL A 11 37.35 -35.26 29.57
N LEU A 12 38.63 -35.00 29.39
CA LEU A 12 39.11 -33.82 28.67
C LEU A 12 38.63 -33.81 27.21
N VAL A 13 38.79 -34.93 26.51
CA VAL A 13 38.34 -35.08 25.11
C VAL A 13 36.82 -34.92 25.02
N ALA A 14 36.06 -35.50 25.95
CA ALA A 14 34.60 -35.36 25.99
C ALA A 14 34.17 -33.90 26.16
N ILE A 15 34.79 -33.13 27.06
CA ILE A 15 34.49 -31.71 27.28
C ILE A 15 34.86 -30.88 26.04
N VAL A 16 36.01 -31.16 25.41
CA VAL A 16 36.44 -30.46 24.19
C VAL A 16 35.46 -30.69 23.05
N VAL A 17 35.06 -31.95 22.79
CA VAL A 17 34.10 -32.26 21.74
C VAL A 17 32.73 -31.63 22.04
N PHE A 18 32.27 -31.70 23.29
CA PHE A 18 31.01 -31.09 23.70
C PHE A 18 31.02 -29.57 23.52
N ALA A 19 32.13 -28.90 23.89
CA ALA A 19 32.30 -27.47 23.70
C ALA A 19 32.26 -27.08 22.21
N ILE A 20 32.92 -27.85 21.34
CA ILE A 20 32.92 -27.59 19.89
C ILE A 20 31.51 -27.75 19.31
N ILE A 21 30.80 -28.83 19.65
CA ILE A 21 29.42 -29.07 19.18
C ILE A 21 28.49 -27.96 19.69
N GLY A 22 28.62 -27.56 20.96
CA GLY A 22 27.84 -26.46 21.53
C GLY A 22 28.03 -25.15 20.78
N LEU A 23 29.28 -24.77 20.47
CA LEU A 23 29.59 -23.57 19.70
C LEU A 23 29.07 -23.66 18.25
N ALA A 24 29.24 -24.79 17.59
CA ALA A 24 28.74 -25.01 16.23
C ALA A 24 27.20 -24.90 16.19
N SER A 25 26.51 -25.47 17.17
CA SER A 25 25.05 -25.41 17.27
C SER A 25 24.56 -23.99 17.51
N ALA A 26 25.21 -23.25 18.43
CA ALA A 26 24.91 -21.85 18.67
C ALA A 26 25.12 -20.99 17.41
N ALA A 27 26.16 -21.26 16.62
CA ALA A 27 26.42 -20.54 15.37
C ALA A 27 25.32 -20.74 14.33
N VAL A 28 24.81 -21.98 14.17
CA VAL A 28 23.70 -22.29 13.24
C VAL A 28 22.42 -21.57 13.65
N VAL A 29 22.04 -21.63 14.92
CA VAL A 29 20.84 -20.97 15.43
C VAL A 29 20.92 -19.45 15.26
N ASN A 30 22.06 -18.84 15.58
CA ASN A 30 22.28 -17.41 15.37
C ASN A 30 22.16 -17.01 13.90
N THR A 31 22.66 -17.85 12.99
CA THR A 31 22.55 -17.60 11.55
C THR A 31 21.07 -17.65 11.13
N MET A 32 20.34 -18.68 11.57
CA MET A 32 18.92 -18.84 11.24
C MET A 32 18.07 -17.70 11.79
N MET A 33 18.33 -17.23 13.02
CA MET A 33 17.61 -16.10 13.61
C MET A 33 17.79 -14.82 12.77
N ARG A 34 19.02 -14.50 12.37
CA ARG A 34 19.30 -13.33 11.50
C ARG A 34 18.62 -13.43 10.14
N THR A 35 18.64 -14.62 9.52
CA THR A 35 17.93 -14.85 8.26
C THR A 35 16.42 -14.71 8.42
N ASN A 36 15.86 -15.16 9.54
CA ASN A 36 14.44 -15.01 9.83
C ASN A 36 14.04 -13.54 10.06
N GLU A 37 14.86 -12.76 10.78
CA GLU A 37 14.63 -11.31 10.97
C GLU A 37 14.59 -10.58 9.63
N GLN A 38 15.61 -10.75 8.79
CA GLN A 38 15.65 -10.14 7.45
C GLN A 38 14.47 -10.61 6.57
N SER A 39 14.12 -11.89 6.63
CA SER A 39 12.97 -12.41 5.90
C SER A 39 11.64 -11.82 6.42
N SER A 40 11.54 -11.49 7.71
CA SER A 40 10.34 -10.91 8.32
C SER A 40 10.11 -9.47 7.86
N GLU A 41 11.17 -8.67 7.77
CA GLU A 41 11.10 -7.29 7.28
C GLU A 41 10.64 -7.24 5.82
N ALA A 42 11.26 -8.06 4.95
CA ALA A 42 10.86 -8.16 3.54
C ALA A 42 9.40 -8.62 3.37
N ARG A 43 8.94 -9.56 4.21
CA ARG A 43 7.52 -9.98 4.21
C ARG A 43 6.59 -8.84 4.62
N THR A 44 6.98 -8.06 5.62
CA THR A 44 6.17 -6.92 6.09
C THR A 44 6.05 -5.85 5.01
N ALA A 45 7.16 -5.52 4.32
CA ALA A 45 7.15 -4.57 3.22
C ALA A 45 6.27 -5.05 2.04
N LEU A 46 6.32 -6.34 1.69
CA LEU A 46 5.44 -6.93 0.68
C LEU A 46 3.96 -6.84 1.09
N LEU A 47 3.64 -7.12 2.36
CA LEU A 47 2.27 -7.04 2.87
C LEU A 47 1.73 -5.60 2.83
N GLN A 48 2.56 -4.61 3.18
CA GLN A 48 2.21 -3.19 3.08
C GLN A 48 1.92 -2.81 1.62
N LEU A 49 2.80 -3.18 0.69
CA LEU A 49 2.59 -2.96 -0.75
C LEU A 49 1.27 -3.57 -1.24
N GLN A 50 1.01 -4.84 -0.88
CA GLN A 50 -0.22 -5.51 -1.27
C GLN A 50 -1.46 -4.82 -0.69
N GLN A 51 -1.42 -4.41 0.58
CA GLN A 51 -2.53 -3.71 1.22
C GLN A 51 -2.80 -2.35 0.57
N ALA A 52 -1.75 -1.57 0.28
CA ALA A 52 -1.85 -0.30 -0.41
C ALA A 52 -2.47 -0.47 -1.80
N MET A 53 -1.98 -1.44 -2.57
CA MET A 53 -2.48 -1.72 -3.92
C MET A 53 -3.94 -2.21 -3.92
N LEU A 54 -4.35 -3.01 -2.94
CA LEU A 54 -5.75 -3.43 -2.79
C LEU A 54 -6.67 -2.26 -2.45
N LEU A 55 -6.21 -1.35 -1.59
CA LEU A 55 -6.98 -0.17 -1.23
C LEU A 55 -7.13 0.78 -2.43
N ILE A 56 -6.06 1.00 -3.18
CA ILE A 56 -6.08 1.79 -4.43
C ILE A 56 -7.03 1.15 -5.44
N GLU A 57 -6.92 -0.16 -5.66
CA GLU A 57 -7.82 -0.91 -6.54
C GLU A 57 -9.30 -0.75 -6.13
N GLN A 58 -9.59 -0.89 -4.84
CA GLN A 58 -10.95 -0.76 -4.33
C GLN A 58 -11.51 0.65 -4.54
N ASP A 59 -10.71 1.69 -4.23
CA ASP A 59 -11.11 3.08 -4.40
C ASP A 59 -11.43 3.39 -5.87
N LEU A 60 -10.52 3.00 -6.76
CA LEU A 60 -10.66 3.23 -8.19
C LEU A 60 -11.85 2.47 -8.76
N ARG A 61 -12.03 1.18 -8.42
CA ARG A 61 -13.18 0.38 -8.88
C ARG A 61 -14.53 0.90 -8.41
N GLN A 62 -14.57 1.59 -7.28
CA GLN A 62 -15.78 2.17 -6.72
C GLN A 62 -15.92 3.66 -7.02
N THR A 63 -15.04 4.21 -7.86
CA THR A 63 -15.11 5.61 -8.28
C THR A 63 -16.38 5.85 -9.09
N VAL A 64 -17.02 7.00 -8.86
CA VAL A 64 -18.25 7.44 -9.52
C VAL A 64 -18.04 8.81 -10.13
N SER A 65 -18.83 9.11 -11.16
CA SER A 65 -18.85 10.44 -11.76
C SER A 65 -19.46 11.47 -10.84
N ARG A 66 -18.60 12.20 -10.16
CA ARG A 66 -19.01 13.34 -9.36
C ARG A 66 -17.85 14.32 -9.25
N ARG A 67 -18.06 15.55 -9.71
CA ARG A 67 -17.12 16.65 -9.46
C ARG A 67 -17.14 17.03 -7.99
N THR A 68 -15.97 17.37 -7.47
CA THR A 68 -15.79 17.97 -6.14
C THR A 68 -15.55 19.48 -6.29
N PRO A 69 -15.92 20.31 -5.30
CA PRO A 69 -15.78 21.77 -5.43
C PRO A 69 -14.35 22.25 -5.67
N SER A 70 -13.33 21.56 -5.14
CA SER A 70 -11.92 21.92 -5.37
C SER A 70 -11.39 21.40 -6.71
N GLY A 71 -12.09 20.46 -7.34
CA GLY A 71 -11.58 19.74 -8.49
C GLY A 71 -10.47 18.75 -8.16
N GLU A 72 -9.91 18.73 -6.94
CA GLU A 72 -8.71 17.96 -6.57
C GLU A 72 -8.98 16.49 -6.16
N HIS A 73 -10.24 16.12 -6.01
CA HIS A 73 -10.65 14.85 -5.41
C HIS A 73 -11.53 14.04 -6.34
N TYR A 74 -11.23 12.75 -6.42
CA TYR A 74 -12.13 11.73 -6.92
C TYR A 74 -13.21 11.43 -5.90
N VAL A 75 -14.33 10.85 -6.33
CA VAL A 75 -15.40 10.41 -5.42
C VAL A 75 -15.63 8.93 -5.62
N ARG A 76 -15.59 8.17 -4.53
CA ARG A 76 -16.01 6.76 -4.53
C ARG A 76 -17.33 6.55 -3.81
N ALA A 77 -18.08 5.54 -4.25
CA ALA A 77 -19.18 4.95 -3.50
C ALA A 77 -18.68 3.88 -2.52
N GLY A 78 -19.63 3.26 -1.79
CA GLY A 78 -19.34 2.12 -0.92
C GLY A 78 -18.86 2.50 0.48
N TRP A 79 -19.00 3.75 0.92
CA TRP A 79 -18.80 4.15 2.31
C TRP A 79 -19.99 3.70 3.16
N PHE A 80 -19.99 2.38 3.46
CA PHE A 80 -21.07 1.62 4.10
C PHE A 80 -21.83 2.42 5.18
N ASN A 81 -23.14 2.62 4.97
CA ASN A 81 -24.05 3.23 5.94
C ASN A 81 -25.30 2.35 6.09
N PRO A 82 -25.21 1.23 6.83
CA PRO A 82 -26.28 0.24 6.89
C PRO A 82 -27.54 0.87 7.47
N GLY A 83 -28.67 0.72 6.76
CA GLY A 83 -29.95 1.26 7.19
C GLY A 83 -30.02 2.78 7.23
N GLN A 84 -29.04 3.49 6.63
CA GLN A 84 -28.97 4.96 6.62
C GLN A 84 -29.05 5.57 8.04
N LEU A 85 -28.49 4.86 9.02
CA LEU A 85 -28.56 5.25 10.44
C LEU A 85 -27.83 6.57 10.72
N LEU A 86 -26.86 6.92 9.88
CA LEU A 86 -26.11 8.18 9.95
C LEU A 86 -26.64 9.16 8.89
N PRO A 87 -26.76 10.46 9.19
CA PRO A 87 -27.16 11.49 8.23
C PRO A 87 -25.99 11.86 7.30
N ARG A 88 -25.37 10.87 6.66
CA ARG A 88 -24.28 11.03 5.70
C ARG A 88 -24.50 10.16 4.45
N SER A 89 -23.99 10.63 3.32
CA SER A 89 -23.94 9.85 2.09
C SER A 89 -22.97 8.66 2.23
N GLU A 90 -23.11 7.68 1.33
CA GLU A 90 -22.13 6.61 1.11
C GLU A 90 -21.04 7.01 0.11
N LEU A 91 -21.03 8.29 -0.31
CA LEU A 91 -20.00 8.87 -1.14
C LEU A 91 -18.85 9.42 -0.29
N GLN A 92 -17.62 9.17 -0.74
CA GLN A 92 -16.41 9.63 -0.07
C GLN A 92 -15.46 10.25 -1.10
N PRO A 93 -15.17 11.56 -0.98
CA PRO A 93 -14.09 12.19 -1.72
C PRO A 93 -12.73 11.65 -1.26
N PHE A 94 -11.83 11.35 -2.19
CA PHE A 94 -10.47 10.89 -1.91
C PHE A 94 -9.47 11.40 -2.96
N ARG A 95 -8.19 11.48 -2.58
CA ARG A 95 -7.07 11.69 -3.50
C ARG A 95 -5.82 10.97 -3.01
N TYR A 96 -4.90 10.74 -3.94
CA TYR A 96 -3.58 10.20 -3.67
C TYR A 96 -2.53 11.26 -4.01
N PHE A 97 -1.52 11.39 -3.16
CA PHE A 97 -0.38 12.24 -3.43
C PHE A 97 0.85 11.75 -2.64
N VAL A 98 2.03 12.18 -3.08
CA VAL A 98 3.29 11.95 -2.37
C VAL A 98 3.66 13.23 -1.63
N ASN A 99 4.02 13.11 -0.34
CA ASN A 99 4.50 14.24 0.45
C ASN A 99 6.03 14.42 0.35
N ASP A 100 6.54 15.48 0.98
CA ASP A 100 7.99 15.78 0.98
C ASP A 100 8.85 14.69 1.65
N ASP A 101 8.25 13.88 2.54
CA ASP A 101 8.90 12.75 3.21
C ASP A 101 8.89 11.45 2.38
N GLN A 102 8.58 11.52 1.08
CA GLN A 102 8.47 10.37 0.18
C GLN A 102 7.45 9.32 0.64
N GLN A 103 6.34 9.77 1.20
CA GLN A 103 5.23 8.92 1.64
C GLN A 103 4.05 9.05 0.68
N LEU A 104 3.54 7.91 0.21
CA LEU A 104 2.28 7.87 -0.52
C LEU A 104 1.13 7.99 0.49
N ILE A 105 0.37 9.08 0.38
CA ILE A 105 -0.75 9.38 1.26
C ILE A 105 -2.06 9.19 0.51
N ARG A 106 -3.00 8.51 1.16
CA ARG A 106 -4.43 8.57 0.83
C ARG A 106 -5.09 9.63 1.70
N GLU A 107 -5.61 10.65 1.07
CA GLU A 107 -6.44 11.66 1.73
C GLU A 107 -7.91 11.42 1.42
N HIS A 108 -8.78 11.59 2.41
CA HIS A 108 -10.22 11.48 2.20
C HIS A 108 -11.02 12.31 3.19
N TYR A 109 -12.23 12.70 2.78
CA TYR A 109 -13.19 13.38 3.64
C TYR A 109 -14.21 12.38 4.22
N SER A 110 -14.57 12.56 5.49
CA SER A 110 -15.62 11.75 6.14
C SER A 110 -17.03 12.11 5.69
N TYR A 111 -17.21 13.32 5.14
CA TYR A 111 -18.47 13.84 4.61
C TYR A 111 -18.26 14.34 3.17
N PRO A 112 -19.22 14.13 2.26
CA PRO A 112 -19.11 14.59 0.87
C PRO A 112 -19.13 16.11 0.75
N ASP A 113 -19.79 16.79 1.69
CA ASP A 113 -19.84 18.23 1.75
C ASP A 113 -18.52 18.72 2.34
N MET A 114 -17.55 18.96 1.46
CA MET A 114 -16.28 19.61 1.77
C MET A 114 -16.58 21.07 2.18
N SER A 115 -17.08 21.30 3.38
CA SER A 115 -17.09 22.64 3.95
C SER A 115 -15.65 23.00 4.30
N LYS A 116 -15.30 24.30 4.23
CA LYS A 116 -13.98 24.82 4.64
C LYS A 116 -13.60 24.52 6.10
N SER A 117 -14.49 23.88 6.87
CA SER A 117 -14.33 23.59 8.30
C SER A 117 -14.06 22.12 8.61
N SER A 118 -14.06 21.22 7.62
CA SER A 118 -13.71 19.81 7.83
C SER A 118 -12.31 19.54 7.34
N ASP A 119 -11.43 19.10 8.24
CA ASP A 119 -10.08 18.67 7.87
C ASP A 119 -10.14 17.26 7.25
N PRO A 120 -9.38 17.00 6.17
CA PRO A 120 -9.33 15.68 5.59
C PRO A 120 -8.56 14.72 6.49
N VAL A 121 -8.90 13.43 6.39
CA VAL A 121 -8.17 12.36 7.05
C VAL A 121 -7.10 11.84 6.10
N GLN A 122 -5.84 12.00 6.50
CA GLN A 122 -4.69 11.47 5.78
C GLN A 122 -4.25 10.14 6.36
N ARG A 123 -3.93 9.19 5.48
CA ARG A 123 -3.38 7.89 5.82
C ARG A 123 -2.15 7.62 4.97
N VAL A 124 -1.02 7.41 5.61
CA VAL A 124 0.20 6.90 4.95
C VAL A 124 -0.05 5.46 4.51
N LEU A 125 0.18 5.19 3.22
CA LEU A 125 0.03 3.86 2.62
C LEU A 125 1.37 3.14 2.45
N LEU A 126 2.37 3.87 1.93
CA LEU A 126 3.70 3.38 1.64
C LEU A 126 4.72 4.48 1.90
N GLU A 127 5.93 4.08 2.26
CA GLU A 127 7.10 4.95 2.41
C GLU A 127 8.10 4.65 1.28
N GLY A 128 8.99 5.60 0.96
CA GLY A 128 9.95 5.45 -0.13
C GLY A 128 9.30 5.48 -1.51
N ILE A 129 8.25 6.28 -1.66
CA ILE A 129 7.56 6.55 -2.92
C ILE A 129 7.97 7.94 -3.41
N THR A 130 8.43 8.03 -4.65
CA THR A 130 8.89 9.27 -5.27
C THR A 130 7.80 9.95 -6.07
N ASP A 131 6.94 9.17 -6.72
CA ASP A 131 5.82 9.72 -7.50
C ASP A 131 4.64 8.75 -7.59
N ILE A 132 3.45 9.30 -7.81
CA ILE A 132 2.26 8.54 -8.19
C ILE A 132 1.52 9.28 -9.30
N THR A 133 1.30 8.57 -10.41
CA THR A 133 0.53 9.06 -11.54
C THR A 133 -0.65 8.13 -11.78
N ILE A 134 -1.84 8.71 -11.99
CA ILE A 134 -3.04 7.98 -12.40
C ILE A 134 -3.40 8.48 -13.79
N THR A 135 -3.43 7.59 -14.78
CA THR A 135 -3.70 7.94 -16.18
C THR A 135 -4.95 7.21 -16.67
N PRO A 136 -5.97 7.92 -17.19
CA PRO A 136 -7.15 7.29 -17.75
C PRO A 136 -6.83 6.56 -19.06
N ILE A 137 -7.41 5.37 -19.25
CA ILE A 137 -7.35 4.56 -20.47
C ILE A 137 -8.74 4.54 -21.12
N VAL A 138 -8.92 5.30 -22.20
CA VAL A 138 -10.18 5.36 -22.97
C VAL A 138 -10.02 4.54 -24.25
N LYS A 139 -10.96 3.62 -24.57
CA LYS A 139 -10.99 3.00 -25.90
C LYS A 139 -11.54 3.99 -26.93
N GLY A 140 -10.69 4.41 -27.87
CA GLY A 140 -11.12 4.68 -29.23
C GLY A 140 -11.24 6.14 -29.68
N GLN A 141 -10.96 7.16 -28.87
CA GLN A 141 -10.80 8.53 -29.36
C GLN A 141 -9.70 9.26 -28.58
N GLU A 142 -8.90 10.04 -29.31
CA GLU A 142 -7.92 10.97 -28.77
C GLU A 142 -8.61 11.96 -27.81
N GLN A 143 -7.84 12.31 -26.78
CA GLN A 143 -8.15 13.22 -25.69
C GLN A 143 -8.95 14.45 -26.16
N GLU A 144 -10.24 14.52 -25.84
CA GLU A 144 -11.00 15.78 -25.89
C GLU A 144 -10.90 16.47 -24.53
N GLU A 145 -10.36 17.68 -24.59
CA GLU A 145 -10.18 18.63 -23.50
C GLU A 145 -11.50 18.98 -22.78
N GLU A 146 -11.37 19.29 -21.49
CA GLU A 146 -12.31 20.03 -20.63
C GLU A 146 -13.77 20.10 -21.10
N SER A 147 -14.57 19.07 -20.76
CA SER A 147 -16.03 19.16 -20.87
C SER A 147 -16.65 19.74 -19.59
N GLU A 148 -17.49 20.76 -19.74
CA GLU A 148 -18.35 21.32 -18.70
C GLU A 148 -19.50 20.38 -18.27
N GLY A 149 -19.56 19.13 -18.78
CA GLY A 149 -20.53 18.08 -18.39
C GLY A 149 -20.11 17.24 -17.16
N PRO A 150 -20.94 16.28 -16.70
CA PRO A 150 -20.44 15.28 -15.76
C PRO A 150 -19.15 14.62 -16.35
N MET A 151 -18.22 14.31 -15.45
CA MET A 151 -16.83 13.85 -15.66
C MET A 151 -16.83 12.40 -16.22
N ALA A 152 -16.08 11.88 -17.26
CA ALA A 152 -16.03 10.59 -18.13
C ALA A 152 -15.16 9.28 -17.81
N ILE A 153 -15.70 8.13 -17.29
CA ILE A 153 -15.02 7.03 -16.54
C ILE A 153 -14.38 6.25 -17.63
N PRO A 154 -13.05 6.26 -17.66
CA PRO A 154 -12.33 5.53 -18.67
C PRO A 154 -12.63 4.04 -18.48
N ASP A 155 -12.51 3.27 -19.55
CA ASP A 155 -12.64 1.82 -19.49
C ASP A 155 -11.64 1.19 -18.50
N GLY A 156 -10.52 1.90 -18.25
CA GLY A 156 -9.63 1.61 -17.14
C GLY A 156 -8.75 2.79 -16.74
N VAL A 157 -7.97 2.60 -15.69
CA VAL A 157 -6.94 3.55 -15.25
C VAL A 157 -5.63 2.80 -15.10
N GLU A 158 -4.55 3.40 -15.58
CA GLU A 158 -3.19 3.01 -15.27
C GLU A 158 -2.73 3.79 -14.03
N VAL A 159 -2.25 3.08 -13.02
CA VAL A 159 -1.62 3.66 -11.84
C VAL A 159 -0.15 3.29 -11.89
N THR A 160 0.69 4.32 -11.96
CA THR A 160 2.14 4.19 -11.95
C THR A 160 2.66 4.77 -10.64
N VAL A 161 3.38 3.93 -9.88
CA VAL A 161 4.00 4.30 -8.61
C VAL A 161 5.50 4.13 -8.76
N GLU A 162 6.25 5.20 -8.56
CA GLU A 162 7.72 5.18 -8.55
C GLU A 162 8.21 5.01 -7.12
N SER A 163 9.08 4.03 -6.88
CA SER A 163 9.60 3.71 -5.54
C SER A 163 11.10 3.46 -5.56
N ASP A 164 11.77 3.91 -4.51
CA ASP A 164 13.20 3.68 -4.33
C ASP A 164 13.52 2.19 -4.08
N TYR A 165 12.61 1.47 -3.41
CA TYR A 165 12.82 0.06 -3.06
C TYR A 165 12.31 -0.90 -4.14
N TRP A 166 11.13 -0.62 -4.70
CA TRP A 166 10.47 -1.52 -5.66
C TRP A 166 10.71 -1.16 -7.12
N GLY A 167 11.27 0.01 -7.41
CA GLY A 167 11.29 0.59 -8.74
C GLY A 167 9.90 1.02 -9.20
N THR A 168 9.69 1.06 -10.50
CA THR A 168 8.41 1.43 -11.12
C THR A 168 7.39 0.29 -11.02
N ILE A 169 6.28 0.55 -10.37
CA ILE A 169 5.14 -0.36 -10.26
C ILE A 169 4.00 0.18 -11.12
N VAL A 170 3.60 -0.58 -12.13
CA VAL A 170 2.46 -0.23 -13.00
C VAL A 170 1.31 -1.20 -12.75
N ARG A 171 0.11 -0.65 -12.53
CA ARG A 171 -1.13 -1.42 -12.36
C ARG A 171 -2.23 -0.84 -13.23
N VAL A 172 -2.85 -1.70 -14.04
CA VAL A 172 -4.00 -1.32 -14.85
C VAL A 172 -5.27 -1.88 -14.20
N PHE A 173 -6.23 -1.02 -13.94
CA PHE A 173 -7.53 -1.38 -13.38
C PHE A 173 -8.63 -1.11 -14.40
N LEU A 174 -9.44 -2.12 -14.69
CA LEU A 174 -10.67 -1.91 -15.45
C LEU A 174 -11.73 -1.31 -14.54
N LEU A 175 -12.34 -0.23 -15.01
CA LEU A 175 -13.47 0.40 -14.34
C LEU A 175 -14.75 -0.07 -15.03
N ASN A 176 -15.88 -0.08 -14.30
CA ASN A 176 -17.13 -0.66 -14.79
C ASN A 176 -17.84 0.17 -15.89
N GLY A 177 -17.14 1.11 -16.54
CA GLY A 177 -17.70 2.06 -17.51
C GLY A 177 -18.62 3.08 -16.82
N GLY A 178 -18.37 4.36 -17.03
CA GLY A 178 -19.11 5.45 -16.37
C GLY A 178 -18.50 6.80 -16.70
N ASP A 179 -18.40 7.73 -15.74
CA ASP A 179 -17.93 9.11 -15.95
C ASP A 179 -16.70 9.50 -14.89
N PHE A 180 -15.41 9.93 -15.23
CA PHE A 180 -14.07 10.23 -14.55
C PHE A 180 -13.21 11.29 -15.35
N SER A 181 -12.39 12.09 -14.70
CA SER A 181 -11.34 12.92 -15.31
C SER A 181 -10.36 13.27 -14.21
N ASP A 182 -9.08 13.49 -14.55
CA ASP A 182 -8.09 13.86 -13.53
C ASP A 182 -8.52 15.13 -12.78
N PRO A 183 -8.30 15.17 -11.46
CA PRO A 183 -8.45 16.38 -10.68
C PRO A 183 -7.41 17.42 -11.10
N ALA A 184 -7.84 18.49 -11.76
CA ALA A 184 -6.96 19.60 -12.11
C ALA A 184 -6.82 20.58 -10.92
N PRO A 185 -5.60 21.08 -10.63
CA PRO A 185 -5.44 22.16 -9.67
C PRO A 185 -6.11 23.44 -10.21
N SER A 186 -6.80 24.17 -9.33
CA SER A 186 -7.32 25.50 -9.67
C SER A 186 -6.16 26.48 -9.95
N PRO A 187 -6.29 27.38 -10.95
CA PRO A 187 -5.27 28.39 -11.26
C PRO A 187 -5.07 29.43 -10.14
#